data_AF-A0A0P8ASF4-F1
#
_entry.id   AF-A0A0P8ASF4-F1
#
_cell.length_a   1.000
_cell.length_b   1.000
_cell.length_c   1.000
_cell.angle_alpha   90.00
_cell.angle_beta   90.00
_cell.angle_gamma   90.00
#
_symmetry.space_group_name_H-M   'P 1'
#
loop_
_entity.id
_entity.type
_entity.pdbx_description
1 polymer ?
#
loop_
_entity_poly.entity_id
_entity_poly.type
_entity_poly.pdbx_seq_one_letter_code
_entity_poly.pdbx_strand_id
1 'polypeptide(L)'
;MPDTAQPSVPVTDEAIEARLKVGLRNQWWAICPSHFVAEKPISLYRCGYRMVLWRKPDGGVVALEDFCPHRGAPLSRGIPMGDRIACGYHGVQVDETGTAVSVPGSPGCKLEGMRAVRTFPTAERFGAIFAYIGDDATPHPEPEPFRGPEQLEDPEFSHFLNYAEWKTDYRFVIDNVMDPMHGTFLHKQSHSMSFGETKAKFVINDTEQGFVFEKEGQRGINFDFSEWGETGIHWLRLEIPYPKT
;
A
#
# COMPACT_ATOMS: atom_id res chain seq x y z
N MET A 1 39.96 0.02 -11.39
CA MET A 1 38.98 -0.70 -12.20
C MET A 1 38.02 0.34 -12.75
N PRO A 2 37.94 0.57 -14.06
CA PRO A 2 36.94 1.48 -14.61
C PRO A 2 35.56 0.88 -14.41
N ASP A 3 34.69 1.68 -13.80
CA ASP A 3 33.27 1.41 -13.58
C ASP A 3 32.58 1.28 -14.94
N THR A 4 32.40 0.03 -15.39
CA THR A 4 31.61 -0.25 -16.58
C THR A 4 30.15 -0.13 -16.19
N ALA A 5 29.64 1.10 -16.16
CA ALA A 5 28.21 1.36 -16.15
C ALA A 5 27.59 0.55 -17.30
N GLN A 6 26.83 -0.49 -16.97
CA GLN A 6 26.10 -1.27 -17.96
C GLN A 6 25.22 -0.31 -18.77
N PRO A 7 25.16 -0.45 -20.11
CA PRO A 7 24.30 0.41 -20.91
C PRO A 7 22.85 0.25 -20.42
N SER A 8 22.25 1.36 -19.99
CA SER A 8 20.87 1.38 -19.54
C SER A 8 19.97 0.91 -20.69
N VAL A 9 19.28 -0.21 -20.50
CA VAL A 9 18.23 -0.66 -21.42
C VAL A 9 17.20 0.48 -21.54
N PRO A 10 16.83 0.91 -22.75
CA PRO A 10 15.82 1.96 -22.91
C PRO A 10 14.52 1.51 -22.24
N VAL A 11 13.99 2.35 -21.34
CA VAL A 11 12.69 2.12 -20.74
C VAL A 11 11.62 2.39 -21.80
N THR A 12 10.83 1.37 -22.15
CA THR A 12 9.74 1.48 -23.13
C THR A 12 8.42 1.82 -22.43
N ASP A 13 7.49 2.44 -23.15
CA ASP A 13 6.13 2.71 -22.64
C ASP A 13 5.43 1.44 -22.17
N GLU A 14 5.65 0.31 -22.86
CA GLU A 14 5.11 -0.99 -22.47
C GLU A 14 5.68 -1.46 -21.12
N ALA A 15 6.98 -1.26 -20.87
CA ALA A 15 7.60 -1.59 -19.60
C ALA A 15 7.10 -0.68 -18.46
N ILE A 16 6.86 0.60 -18.76
CA ILE A 16 6.24 1.56 -17.83
C ILE A 16 4.84 1.10 -17.48
N GLU A 17 3.98 0.84 -18.47
CA GLU A 17 2.59 0.42 -18.23
C GLU A 17 2.52 -0.92 -17.49
N ALA A 18 3.38 -1.88 -17.83
CA ALA A 18 3.47 -3.15 -17.12
C ALA A 18 3.83 -2.95 -15.64
N ARG A 19 4.74 -2.01 -15.33
CA ARG A 19 5.08 -1.66 -13.95
C ARG A 19 3.93 -0.95 -13.25
N LEU A 20 3.36 0.08 -13.88
CA LEU A 20 2.29 0.87 -13.29
C LEU A 20 1.09 -0.01 -12.94
N LYS A 21 0.72 -0.97 -13.80
CA LYS A 21 -0.39 -1.90 -13.57
C LYS A 21 -0.28 -2.72 -12.28
N VAL A 22 0.94 -2.99 -11.82
CA VAL A 22 1.19 -3.77 -10.58
C VAL A 22 1.68 -2.89 -9.44
N GLY A 23 1.53 -1.57 -9.55
CA GLY A 23 1.96 -0.61 -8.53
C GLY A 23 3.47 -0.37 -8.54
N LEU A 24 3.83 0.82 -8.07
CA LEU A 24 5.21 1.26 -7.94
C LEU A 24 5.96 0.46 -6.86
N ARG A 25 7.28 0.39 -7.02
CA ARG A 25 8.20 -0.27 -6.08
C ARG A 25 8.90 0.78 -5.21
N ASN A 26 9.57 0.31 -4.17
CA ASN A 26 10.37 1.09 -3.23
C ASN A 26 9.55 2.16 -2.50
N GLN A 27 8.34 1.79 -2.10
CA GLN A 27 7.46 2.64 -1.29
C GLN A 27 6.51 1.81 -0.44
N TRP A 28 5.93 2.45 0.56
CA TRP A 28 4.89 1.89 1.42
C TRP A 28 3.51 1.98 0.77
N TRP A 29 2.74 0.90 0.87
CA TRP A 29 1.36 0.83 0.40
C TRP A 29 0.43 0.44 1.55
N ALA A 30 -0.70 1.13 1.70
CA ALA A 30 -1.79 0.65 2.56
C ALA A 30 -2.41 -0.59 1.89
N ILE A 31 -2.34 -1.75 2.55
CA ILE A 31 -2.75 -3.02 1.92
C ILE A 31 -4.09 -3.55 2.43
N CYS A 32 -4.44 -3.28 3.69
CA CYS A 32 -5.76 -3.60 4.26
C CYS A 32 -6.02 -2.86 5.59
N PRO A 33 -7.29 -2.78 6.03
CA PRO A 33 -7.62 -2.44 7.41
C PRO A 33 -6.98 -3.42 8.40
N SER A 34 -6.46 -2.91 9.53
CA SER A 34 -5.76 -3.75 10.51
C SER A 34 -6.63 -4.89 11.06
N HIS A 35 -7.91 -4.60 11.29
CA HIS A 35 -8.87 -5.57 11.83
C HIS A 35 -9.17 -6.75 10.88
N PHE A 36 -8.71 -6.70 9.62
CA PHE A 36 -8.80 -7.86 8.72
C PHE A 36 -7.84 -8.98 9.16
N VAL A 37 -6.70 -8.64 9.75
CA VAL A 37 -5.73 -9.60 10.30
C VAL A 37 -6.05 -9.85 11.77
N ALA A 38 -7.00 -10.74 11.99
CA ALA A 38 -7.40 -11.21 13.32
C ALA A 38 -6.60 -12.48 13.70
N GLU A 39 -7.27 -13.53 14.17
CA GLU A 39 -6.63 -14.77 14.65
C GLU A 39 -6.10 -15.67 13.53
N LYS A 40 -6.72 -15.61 12.34
CA LYS A 40 -6.38 -16.47 11.21
C LYS A 40 -5.52 -15.71 10.20
N PRO A 41 -4.59 -16.41 9.53
CA PRO A 41 -3.85 -15.80 8.44
C PRO A 41 -4.81 -15.46 7.30
N ILE A 42 -4.54 -14.36 6.61
CA ILE A 42 -5.30 -13.95 5.42
C ILE A 42 -4.40 -13.99 4.18
N SER A 43 -5.02 -14.04 3.01
CA SER A 43 -4.36 -13.92 1.71
C SER A 43 -4.88 -12.68 1.00
N LEU A 44 -3.98 -11.81 0.52
CA LEU A 44 -4.32 -10.61 -0.26
C LEU A 44 -3.52 -10.58 -1.55
N TYR A 45 -4.09 -10.03 -2.62
CA TYR A 45 -3.34 -9.71 -3.83
C TYR A 45 -3.13 -8.20 -3.91
N ARG A 46 -1.88 -7.75 -3.79
CA ARG A 46 -1.49 -6.34 -3.78
C ARG A 46 -0.20 -6.16 -4.54
N CYS A 47 -0.14 -5.09 -5.33
CA CYS A 47 1.04 -4.70 -6.09
C CYS A 47 1.71 -5.85 -6.88
N GLY A 48 0.91 -6.74 -7.48
CA GLY A 48 1.41 -7.89 -8.25
C GLY A 48 1.75 -9.15 -7.44
N TYR A 49 1.70 -9.10 -6.11
CA TYR A 49 2.05 -10.22 -5.23
C TYR A 49 0.83 -10.78 -4.49
N ARG A 50 0.81 -12.11 -4.32
CA ARG A 50 -0.05 -12.75 -3.32
C ARG A 50 0.69 -12.72 -1.99
N MET A 51 0.08 -12.15 -0.95
CA MET A 51 0.68 -11.97 0.36
C MET A 51 -0.10 -12.75 1.40
N VAL A 52 0.61 -13.50 2.24
CA VAL A 52 0.05 -14.01 3.50
C VAL A 52 0.34 -13.00 4.59
N LEU A 53 -0.68 -12.70 5.39
CA LEU A 53 -0.53 -11.88 6.59
C LEU A 53 -1.02 -12.66 7.81
N TRP A 54 -0.30 -12.56 8.92
CA TRP A 54 -0.77 -13.02 10.22
C TRP A 54 -0.29 -12.11 11.35
N ARG A 55 -0.99 -12.16 12.48
CA ARG A 55 -0.65 -11.41 13.69
C ARG A 55 0.12 -12.30 14.66
N LYS A 56 1.26 -11.81 15.15
CA LYS A 56 2.05 -12.43 16.20
C LYS A 56 1.40 -12.19 17.58
N PRO A 57 1.73 -12.99 18.60
CA PRO A 57 1.25 -12.79 19.97
C PRO A 57 1.60 -11.42 20.57
N ASP A 58 2.69 -10.79 20.11
CA ASP A 58 3.09 -9.43 20.53
C ASP A 58 2.27 -8.32 19.84
N GLY A 59 1.33 -8.69 18.95
CA GLY A 59 0.49 -7.77 18.18
C GLY A 59 1.09 -7.38 16.82
N GLY A 60 2.37 -7.64 16.57
CA GLY A 60 3.03 -7.32 15.31
C GLY A 60 2.46 -8.13 14.14
N VAL A 61 2.37 -7.51 12.96
CA VAL A 61 1.88 -8.16 11.74
C VAL A 61 3.06 -8.58 10.88
N VAL A 62 3.05 -9.84 10.42
CA VAL A 62 4.03 -10.34 9.45
C VAL A 62 3.37 -10.42 8.08
N ALA A 63 4.10 -10.04 7.03
CA ALA A 63 3.69 -10.19 5.65
C ALA A 63 4.77 -10.93 4.84
N LEU A 64 4.40 -12.08 4.27
CA LEU A 64 5.25 -12.86 3.36
C LEU A 64 4.54 -13.05 2.01
N GLU A 65 5.27 -13.46 0.98
CA GLU A 65 4.63 -14.02 -0.20
C GLU A 65 3.84 -15.29 0.18
N ASP A 66 2.61 -15.41 -0.32
CA ASP A 66 1.70 -16.52 -0.03
C ASP A 66 2.07 -17.78 -0.80
N PHE A 67 3.30 -18.26 -0.57
CA PHE A 67 3.95 -19.32 -1.33
C PHE A 67 4.87 -20.15 -0.44
N CYS A 68 4.58 -21.45 -0.31
CA CYS A 68 5.44 -22.39 0.38
C CYS A 68 6.62 -22.79 -0.53
N PRO A 69 7.89 -22.65 -0.09
CA PRO A 69 9.07 -22.87 -0.92
C PRO A 69 9.29 -24.34 -1.32
N HIS A 70 8.52 -25.27 -0.73
CA HIS A 70 8.54 -26.67 -1.12
C HIS A 70 7.84 -26.92 -2.47
N ARG A 71 6.56 -26.57 -2.60
CA ARG A 71 5.72 -26.86 -3.79
C ARG A 71 4.68 -25.78 -4.11
N GLY A 72 4.85 -24.58 -3.58
CA GLY A 72 3.99 -23.42 -3.87
C GLY A 72 2.59 -23.45 -3.28
N ALA A 73 2.34 -24.30 -2.27
CA ALA A 73 1.08 -24.24 -1.53
C ALA A 73 0.95 -22.90 -0.80
N PRO A 74 -0.24 -22.29 -0.74
CA PRO A 74 -0.44 -21.01 -0.06
C PRO A 74 -0.20 -21.17 1.44
N LEU A 75 0.70 -20.36 1.98
CA LEU A 75 1.00 -20.30 3.41
C LEU A 75 -0.17 -19.76 4.23
N SER A 76 -1.04 -18.94 3.62
CA SER A 76 -2.29 -18.47 4.20
C SER A 76 -3.29 -19.57 4.56
N ARG A 77 -3.09 -20.81 4.08
CA ARG A 77 -3.83 -22.01 4.51
C ARG A 77 -3.12 -22.80 5.60
N GLY A 78 -2.04 -22.25 6.14
CA GLY A 78 -1.23 -22.82 7.20
C GLY A 78 -1.72 -22.44 8.60
N ILE A 79 -0.88 -22.76 9.58
CA ILE A 79 -1.14 -22.52 11.00
C ILE A 79 -0.07 -21.53 11.50
N PRO A 80 -0.44 -20.31 11.90
CA PRO A 80 0.48 -19.41 12.59
C PRO A 80 0.96 -20.02 13.90
N MET A 81 2.26 -19.89 14.18
CA MET A 81 2.94 -20.45 15.35
C MET A 81 3.75 -19.36 16.07
N GLY A 82 3.24 -18.12 16.10
CA GLY A 82 3.97 -16.96 16.61
C GLY A 82 4.79 -16.29 15.51
N ASP A 83 6.11 -16.43 15.60
CA ASP A 83 7.10 -15.84 14.67
C ASP A 83 7.18 -16.54 13.29
N ARG A 84 6.42 -17.62 13.10
CA ARG A 84 6.44 -18.44 11.90
C ARG A 84 5.07 -19.00 11.56
N ILE A 85 4.94 -19.54 10.35
CA ILE A 85 3.74 -20.21 9.87
C ILE A 85 4.07 -21.60 9.34
N ALA A 86 3.32 -22.61 9.79
CA ALA A 86 3.44 -23.98 9.31
C ALA A 86 2.52 -24.23 8.11
N CYS A 87 3.09 -24.62 6.97
CA CYS A 87 2.34 -24.94 5.77
C CYS A 87 1.44 -26.16 6.00
N GLY A 88 0.13 -26.01 5.74
CA GLY A 88 -0.86 -27.08 5.91
C GLY A 88 -0.70 -28.27 4.96
N TYR A 89 0.22 -28.24 3.98
CA TYR A 89 0.42 -29.36 3.05
C TYR A 89 1.40 -30.40 3.59
N HIS A 90 2.62 -30.00 3.97
CA HIS A 90 3.67 -30.92 4.43
C HIS A 90 4.38 -30.43 5.71
N GLY A 91 3.84 -29.40 6.38
CA GLY A 91 4.36 -28.91 7.65
C GLY A 91 5.62 -28.06 7.58
N VAL A 92 6.10 -27.67 6.39
CA VAL A 92 7.24 -26.74 6.26
C VAL A 92 6.92 -25.45 7.02
N GLN A 93 7.79 -25.05 7.93
CA GLN A 93 7.64 -23.86 8.74
C GLN A 93 8.50 -22.73 8.18
N VAL A 94 7.88 -21.58 7.92
CA VAL A 94 8.56 -20.38 7.41
C VAL A 94 8.43 -19.26 8.43
N ASP A 95 9.53 -18.67 8.86
CA ASP A 95 9.56 -17.56 9.81
C ASP A 95 9.29 -16.19 9.15
N GLU A 96 9.18 -15.15 9.96
CA GLU A 96 8.98 -13.77 9.51
C GLU A 96 10.08 -13.20 8.60
N THR A 97 11.25 -13.84 8.56
CA THR A 97 12.36 -13.46 7.66
C THR A 97 12.29 -14.13 6.29
N GLY A 98 11.29 -15.01 6.09
CA GLY A 98 11.11 -15.81 4.89
C GLY A 98 11.97 -17.07 4.87
N THR A 99 12.54 -17.45 6.02
CA THR A 99 13.42 -18.60 6.17
C THR A 99 12.63 -19.85 6.50
N ALA A 100 12.88 -20.94 5.78
CA ALA A 100 12.32 -22.25 6.10
C ALA A 100 13.05 -22.83 7.33
N VAL A 101 12.56 -22.55 8.53
CA VAL A 101 13.22 -22.91 9.79
C VAL A 101 13.01 -24.37 10.21
N SER A 102 12.06 -25.07 9.60
CA SER A 102 11.85 -26.51 9.84
C SER A 102 11.17 -27.19 8.66
N VAL A 103 11.65 -28.38 8.30
CA VAL A 103 11.04 -29.24 7.27
C VAL A 103 10.77 -30.63 7.89
N PRO A 104 9.64 -30.83 8.58
CA PRO A 104 9.40 -32.06 9.35
C PRO A 104 9.48 -33.36 8.55
N GLY A 105 9.04 -33.33 7.28
CA GLY A 105 9.10 -34.50 6.39
C GLY A 105 10.51 -34.82 5.87
N SER A 106 11.48 -33.92 6.02
CA SER A 106 12.87 -34.13 5.62
C SER A 106 13.82 -33.25 6.46
N PRO A 107 14.00 -33.58 7.75
CA PRO A 107 14.85 -32.79 8.64
C PRO A 107 16.29 -32.72 8.15
N GLY A 108 16.90 -31.52 8.19
CA GLY A 108 18.27 -31.29 7.73
C GLY A 108 18.44 -31.24 6.21
N CYS A 109 17.35 -31.20 5.45
CA CYS A 109 17.43 -31.00 4.01
C CYS A 109 17.94 -29.58 3.67
N LYS A 110 18.36 -29.39 2.41
CA LYS A 110 18.92 -28.10 1.95
C LYS A 110 17.96 -26.91 2.06
N LEU A 111 16.65 -27.16 2.15
CA LEU A 111 15.67 -26.09 2.32
C LEU A 111 15.70 -25.53 3.74
N GLU A 112 16.03 -26.35 4.74
CA GLU A 112 16.06 -25.91 6.14
C GLU A 112 17.19 -24.90 6.37
N GLY A 113 16.86 -23.72 6.90
CA GLY A 113 17.75 -22.57 7.01
C GLY A 113 17.87 -21.71 5.74
N MET A 114 17.24 -22.10 4.64
CA MET A 114 17.21 -21.29 3.42
C MET A 114 16.13 -20.21 3.50
N ARG A 115 16.52 -18.97 3.22
CA ARG A 115 15.60 -17.86 3.00
C ARG A 115 15.01 -17.94 1.60
N ALA A 116 13.83 -18.56 1.51
CA ALA A 116 13.24 -18.99 0.25
C ALA A 116 11.90 -18.31 -0.06
N VAL A 117 11.39 -17.47 0.84
CA VAL A 117 10.12 -16.75 0.67
C VAL A 117 10.36 -15.26 0.75
N ARG A 118 9.77 -14.50 -0.18
CA ARG A 118 9.82 -13.04 -0.15
C ARG A 118 9.11 -12.50 1.09
N THR A 119 9.66 -11.46 1.68
CA THR A 119 9.01 -10.77 2.81
C THR A 119 8.76 -9.31 2.49
N PHE A 120 7.78 -8.74 3.17
CA PHE A 120 7.41 -7.34 3.03
C PHE A 120 7.48 -6.69 4.42
N PRO A 121 8.36 -5.70 4.66
CA PRO A 121 8.34 -4.92 5.89
C PRO A 121 6.94 -4.35 6.11
N THR A 122 6.45 -4.42 7.36
CA THR A 122 5.10 -3.98 7.72
C THR A 122 5.14 -2.82 8.70
N ALA A 123 4.13 -1.96 8.63
CA ALA A 123 3.86 -0.92 9.60
C ALA A 123 2.35 -0.85 9.86
N GLU A 124 1.93 -0.80 11.11
CA GLU A 124 0.52 -0.63 11.48
C GLU A 124 0.29 0.79 11.99
N ARG A 125 -0.49 1.57 11.23
CA ARG A 125 -0.71 3.01 11.45
C ARG A 125 -2.12 3.39 11.00
N PHE A 126 -2.74 4.38 11.63
CA PHE A 126 -4.03 4.96 11.18
C PHE A 126 -5.15 3.93 10.95
N GLY A 127 -5.15 2.84 11.74
CA GLY A 127 -6.10 1.73 11.61
C GLY A 127 -5.87 0.77 10.42
N ALA A 128 -4.80 0.97 9.64
CA ALA A 128 -4.44 0.18 8.48
C ALA A 128 -3.08 -0.52 8.65
N ILE A 129 -2.88 -1.61 7.90
CA ILE A 129 -1.58 -2.26 7.72
C ILE A 129 -0.99 -1.76 6.42
N PHE A 130 0.25 -1.31 6.50
CA PHE A 130 1.08 -0.93 5.39
C PHE A 130 2.15 -1.99 5.15
N ALA A 131 2.50 -2.20 3.89
CA ALA A 131 3.63 -3.03 3.49
C ALA A 131 4.56 -2.25 2.56
N TYR A 132 5.86 -2.33 2.81
CA TYR A 132 6.87 -1.78 1.92
C TYR A 132 7.12 -2.74 0.76
N ILE A 133 6.92 -2.27 -0.47
CA ILE A 133 7.00 -3.10 -1.67
C ILE A 133 8.30 -2.78 -2.41
N GLY A 134 9.37 -3.47 -2.04
CA GLY A 134 10.67 -3.35 -2.70
C GLY A 134 10.73 -4.00 -4.08
N ASP A 135 11.74 -3.63 -4.85
CA ASP A 135 12.21 -4.35 -6.05
C ASP A 135 12.79 -5.72 -5.71
N ASP A 136 13.57 -5.82 -4.63
CA ASP A 136 14.21 -7.06 -4.18
C ASP A 136 13.28 -8.02 -3.43
N ALA A 137 13.58 -9.32 -3.52
CA ALA A 137 12.85 -10.38 -2.80
C ALA A 137 13.14 -10.42 -1.31
N THR A 138 14.25 -9.83 -0.89
CA THR A 138 14.59 -9.70 0.51
C THR A 138 14.10 -8.33 1.01
N PRO A 139 13.53 -8.24 2.22
CA PRO A 139 13.20 -6.96 2.85
C PRO A 139 14.36 -6.00 2.71
N HIS A 140 14.02 -4.82 2.22
CA HIS A 140 14.95 -3.73 2.04
C HIS A 140 15.62 -3.45 3.40
N PRO A 141 16.96 -3.40 3.48
CA PRO A 141 17.66 -3.26 4.76
C PRO A 141 17.28 -1.94 5.46
N GLU A 142 16.91 -0.92 4.68
CA GLU A 142 16.49 0.39 5.16
C GLU A 142 15.28 0.86 4.32
N PRO A 143 14.04 0.39 4.59
CA PRO A 143 12.88 0.91 3.86
C PRO A 143 12.77 2.42 4.10
N GLU A 144 12.28 3.16 3.11
CA GLU A 144 12.05 4.61 3.26
C GLU A 144 11.26 4.90 4.53
N PRO A 145 11.59 5.97 5.28
CA PRO A 145 10.84 6.33 6.47
C PRO A 145 9.36 6.49 6.15
N PHE A 146 8.51 5.80 6.89
CA PHE A 146 7.07 5.98 6.79
C PHE A 146 6.70 7.35 7.41
N ARG A 147 6.23 8.29 6.60
CA ARG A 147 5.72 9.59 7.05
C ARG A 147 4.31 9.82 6.53
N GLY A 148 3.32 9.83 7.42
CA GLY A 148 1.94 10.11 7.09
C GLY A 148 1.70 11.58 6.73
N PRO A 149 0.56 11.92 6.10
CA PRO A 149 0.12 13.32 6.04
C PRO A 149 -0.13 13.85 7.46
N GLU A 150 0.20 15.12 7.69
CA GLU A 150 0.10 15.82 8.98
C GLU A 150 -1.21 15.56 9.71
N GLN A 151 -2.35 15.62 9.00
CA GLN A 151 -3.69 15.44 9.58
C GLN A 151 -3.96 14.05 10.18
N LEU A 152 -3.12 13.06 9.87
CA LEU A 152 -3.19 11.73 10.48
C LEU A 152 -2.24 11.56 11.67
N GLU A 153 -1.25 12.44 11.81
CA GLU A 153 -0.24 12.39 12.88
C GLU A 153 -0.46 13.43 13.98
N ASP A 154 -1.04 14.57 13.64
CA ASP A 154 -1.26 15.68 14.56
C ASP A 154 -2.52 15.44 15.43
N PRO A 155 -2.40 15.52 16.77
CA PRO A 155 -3.52 15.31 17.70
C PRO A 155 -4.63 16.36 17.63
N GLU A 156 -4.42 17.51 16.96
CA GLU A 156 -5.48 18.49 16.68
C GLU A 156 -6.56 17.93 15.75
N PHE A 157 -6.25 16.87 14.98
CA PHE A 157 -7.16 16.24 14.04
C PHE A 157 -7.71 14.92 14.58
N SER A 158 -8.97 14.63 14.22
CA SER A 158 -9.59 13.33 14.42
C SER A 158 -9.76 12.64 13.07
N HIS A 159 -9.50 11.33 13.04
CA HIS A 159 -9.65 10.52 11.84
C HIS A 159 -10.25 9.15 12.17
N PHE A 160 -10.85 8.54 11.16
CA PHE A 160 -11.27 7.14 11.20
C PHE A 160 -11.05 6.52 9.82
N LEU A 161 -10.71 5.23 9.79
CA LEU A 161 -10.48 4.54 8.54
C LEU A 161 -11.81 4.23 7.83
N ASN A 162 -11.92 4.66 6.57
CA ASN A 162 -12.92 4.14 5.64
C ASN A 162 -12.22 3.28 4.58
N TYR A 163 -12.84 2.16 4.22
CA TYR A 163 -12.26 1.21 3.28
C TYR A 163 -13.30 0.74 2.26
N ALA A 164 -12.91 0.78 0.99
CA ALA A 164 -13.67 0.23 -0.12
C ALA A 164 -12.72 -0.42 -1.14
N GLU A 165 -13.10 -1.56 -1.70
CA GLU A 165 -12.42 -2.16 -2.86
C GLU A 165 -13.15 -1.81 -4.15
N TRP A 166 -12.45 -1.15 -5.08
CA TRP A 166 -12.99 -0.80 -6.38
C TRP A 166 -12.39 -1.69 -7.46
N LYS A 167 -13.22 -2.19 -8.38
CA LYS A 167 -12.79 -3.05 -9.50
C LYS A 167 -12.29 -2.21 -10.68
N THR A 168 -11.25 -1.42 -10.42
CA THR A 168 -10.65 -0.51 -11.41
C THR A 168 -9.15 -0.41 -11.20
N ASP A 169 -8.44 0.18 -12.17
CA ASP A 169 -7.03 0.53 -12.00
C ASP A 169 -6.91 1.61 -10.93
N TYR A 170 -5.99 1.45 -9.97
CA TYR A 170 -5.82 2.40 -8.86
C TYR A 170 -5.47 3.80 -9.34
N ARG A 171 -4.84 3.94 -10.51
CA ARG A 171 -4.50 5.24 -11.11
C ARG A 171 -5.74 6.07 -11.40
N PHE A 172 -6.84 5.44 -11.83
CA PHE A 172 -8.10 6.17 -12.03
C PHE A 172 -8.71 6.68 -10.73
N VAL A 173 -8.41 6.06 -9.58
CA VAL A 173 -8.83 6.57 -8.27
C VAL A 173 -8.05 7.84 -7.93
N ILE A 174 -6.74 7.82 -8.16
CA ILE A 174 -5.85 8.97 -7.99
C ILE A 174 -6.32 10.11 -8.91
N ASP A 175 -6.49 9.84 -10.21
CA ASP A 175 -6.95 10.83 -11.19
C ASP A 175 -8.31 11.43 -10.81
N ASN A 176 -9.27 10.59 -10.39
CA ASN A 176 -10.59 11.07 -9.97
C ASN A 176 -10.50 11.99 -8.75
N VAL A 177 -9.71 11.62 -7.74
CA VAL A 177 -9.53 12.45 -6.53
C VAL A 177 -8.83 13.76 -6.87
N MET A 178 -7.89 13.75 -7.82
CA MET A 178 -7.18 14.94 -8.27
C MET A 178 -8.00 15.87 -9.17
N ASP A 179 -9.21 15.50 -9.58
CA ASP A 179 -10.08 16.36 -10.39
C ASP A 179 -11.22 17.00 -9.57
N PRO A 180 -11.08 18.19 -8.97
CA PRO A 180 -12.15 18.85 -8.23
C PRO A 180 -13.36 19.26 -9.11
N MET A 181 -13.29 19.18 -10.45
CA MET A 181 -14.44 19.52 -11.29
C MET A 181 -15.56 18.51 -11.23
N HIS A 182 -15.24 17.23 -11.06
CA HIS A 182 -16.30 16.21 -11.01
C HIS A 182 -17.29 16.48 -9.86
N GLY A 183 -16.90 17.22 -8.82
CA GLY A 183 -17.75 17.68 -7.72
C GLY A 183 -19.11 18.22 -8.14
N THR A 184 -19.12 19.28 -8.94
CA THR A 184 -20.35 19.97 -9.32
C THR A 184 -21.27 19.13 -10.22
N PHE A 185 -20.73 18.11 -10.87
CA PHE A 185 -21.47 17.28 -11.83
C PHE A 185 -21.88 15.94 -11.23
N LEU A 186 -20.90 15.14 -10.79
CA LEU A 186 -21.10 13.80 -10.25
C LEU A 186 -21.77 13.84 -8.87
N HIS A 187 -21.36 14.77 -8.01
CA HIS A 187 -21.85 14.87 -6.64
C HIS A 187 -22.99 15.89 -6.48
N LYS A 188 -23.77 16.14 -7.54
CA LYS A 188 -24.88 17.12 -7.55
C LYS A 188 -25.98 16.84 -6.50
N GLN A 189 -26.08 15.60 -6.01
CA GLN A 189 -27.01 15.22 -4.94
C GLN A 189 -26.37 15.25 -3.53
N SER A 190 -25.06 15.49 -3.43
CA SER A 190 -24.35 15.58 -2.16
C SER A 190 -24.67 16.88 -1.44
N HIS A 191 -24.87 16.79 -0.12
CA HIS A 191 -25.13 17.95 0.71
C HIS A 191 -23.96 18.94 0.71
N SER A 192 -22.72 18.46 0.78
CA SER A 192 -21.52 19.29 0.89
C SER A 192 -20.85 19.60 -0.45
N MET A 193 -21.22 18.92 -1.53
CA MET A 193 -20.43 18.97 -2.78
C MET A 193 -21.20 19.45 -4.02
N SER A 194 -22.52 19.62 -3.89
CA SER A 194 -23.41 19.92 -5.03
C SER A 194 -23.33 21.37 -5.54
N PHE A 195 -22.72 22.27 -4.78
CA PHE A 195 -22.57 23.69 -5.11
C PHE A 195 -21.25 23.99 -5.80
N GLY A 196 -21.09 25.21 -6.31
CA GLY A 196 -19.85 25.70 -6.91
C GLY A 196 -19.94 25.92 -8.41
N GLU A 197 -18.85 26.45 -8.95
CA GLU A 197 -18.76 26.81 -10.36
C GLU A 197 -18.62 25.58 -11.26
N THR A 198 -19.46 25.54 -12.28
CA THR A 198 -19.45 24.51 -13.33
C THR A 198 -18.44 24.80 -14.44
N LYS A 199 -17.80 25.97 -14.38
CA LYS A 199 -16.67 26.39 -15.22
C LYS A 199 -15.60 26.95 -14.31
N ALA A 200 -14.37 26.46 -14.45
CA ALA A 200 -13.26 26.96 -13.64
C ALA A 200 -11.99 27.01 -14.48
N LYS A 201 -11.09 27.91 -14.09
CA LYS A 201 -9.68 27.85 -14.45
C LYS A 201 -8.96 27.14 -13.30
N PHE A 202 -8.07 26.21 -13.62
CA PHE A 202 -7.28 25.51 -12.60
C PHE A 202 -5.93 26.15 -12.42
N VAL A 203 -5.42 26.02 -11.21
CA VAL A 203 -4.05 26.35 -10.86
C VAL A 203 -3.41 25.15 -10.18
N ILE A 204 -2.12 24.96 -10.45
CA ILE A 204 -1.26 24.01 -9.77
C ILE A 204 -0.27 24.84 -8.95
N ASN A 205 -0.14 24.51 -7.67
CA ASN A 205 0.84 25.11 -6.79
C ASN A 205 1.71 24.00 -6.22
N ASP A 206 3.02 24.07 -6.45
CA ASP A 206 3.96 23.11 -5.88
C ASP A 206 4.00 23.26 -4.34
N THR A 207 4.16 22.13 -3.65
CA THR A 207 4.40 22.05 -2.21
C THR A 207 5.75 21.39 -1.95
N GLU A 208 6.21 21.36 -0.71
CA GLU A 208 7.43 20.64 -0.36
C GLU A 208 7.33 19.13 -0.67
N GLN A 209 6.12 18.57 -0.63
CA GLN A 209 5.87 17.12 -0.68
C GLN A 209 5.20 16.69 -1.99
N GLY A 210 4.83 17.62 -2.87
CA GLY A 210 4.09 17.34 -4.09
C GLY A 210 3.47 18.61 -4.68
N PHE A 211 2.15 18.59 -4.91
CA PHE A 211 1.46 19.75 -5.48
C PHE A 211 -0.03 19.76 -5.12
N VAL A 212 -0.57 20.97 -5.01
CA VAL A 212 -1.99 21.27 -4.86
C VAL A 212 -2.58 21.59 -6.23
N PHE A 213 -3.74 21.00 -6.53
CA PHE A 213 -4.57 21.32 -7.67
C PHE A 213 -5.92 21.86 -7.20
N GLU A 214 -6.29 23.06 -7.67
CA GLU A 214 -7.48 23.77 -7.21
C GLU A 214 -8.11 24.64 -8.30
N LYS A 215 -9.34 25.09 -8.04
CA LYS A 215 -10.03 26.06 -8.88
C LYS A 215 -9.59 27.48 -8.49
N GLU A 216 -9.15 28.25 -9.46
CA GLU A 216 -8.81 29.66 -9.27
C GLU A 216 -10.04 30.44 -8.77
N GLY A 217 -9.91 31.07 -7.60
CA GLY A 217 -10.95 31.94 -7.04
C GLY A 217 -12.13 31.24 -6.36
N GLN A 218 -12.06 29.92 -6.12
CA GLN A 218 -13.12 29.20 -5.40
C GLN A 218 -12.58 28.49 -4.14
N ARG A 219 -13.06 28.91 -2.97
CA ARG A 219 -12.81 28.29 -1.65
C ARG A 219 -14.04 28.39 -0.77
N GLY A 220 -14.23 27.46 0.16
CA GLY A 220 -15.35 27.40 1.10
C GLY A 220 -16.68 26.96 0.49
N ILE A 221 -16.70 26.36 -0.71
CA ILE A 221 -17.94 26.03 -1.43
C ILE A 221 -18.20 24.53 -1.57
N ASN A 222 -17.24 23.74 -2.08
CA ASN A 222 -17.44 22.31 -2.31
C ASN A 222 -16.16 21.46 -2.24
N PHE A 223 -15.28 21.58 -3.24
CA PHE A 223 -13.93 21.04 -3.27
C PHE A 223 -13.02 22.24 -3.32
N ASP A 224 -12.34 22.49 -2.23
CA ASP A 224 -11.46 23.64 -2.12
C ASP A 224 -10.14 23.34 -2.80
N PHE A 225 -9.60 22.14 -2.60
CA PHE A 225 -8.44 21.64 -3.31
C PHE A 225 -8.34 20.12 -3.23
N SER A 226 -7.51 19.56 -4.12
CA SER A 226 -6.92 18.23 -3.98
C SER A 226 -5.40 18.37 -4.01
N GLU A 227 -4.72 17.68 -3.13
CA GLU A 227 -3.25 17.63 -3.09
C GLU A 227 -2.79 16.20 -3.19
N TRP A 228 -1.76 16.01 -4.01
CA TRP A 228 -0.98 14.80 -4.06
C TRP A 228 0.35 15.04 -3.36
N GLY A 229 0.78 14.08 -2.54
CA GLY A 229 2.07 14.13 -1.89
C GLY A 229 2.77 12.76 -1.82
N GLU A 230 4.10 12.82 -1.79
CA GLU A 230 5.00 11.67 -1.70
C GLU A 230 5.99 11.86 -0.55
N THR A 231 5.86 11.01 0.47
CA THR A 231 6.66 11.08 1.71
C THR A 231 7.15 9.69 2.12
N GLY A 232 7.52 8.86 1.15
CA GLY A 232 7.75 7.41 1.32
C GLY A 232 6.45 6.57 1.23
N ILE A 233 5.30 7.25 1.28
CA ILE A 233 3.98 6.79 0.85
C ILE A 233 3.44 7.80 -0.17
N HIS A 234 2.65 7.33 -1.14
CA HIS A 234 1.78 8.22 -1.89
C HIS A 234 0.49 8.43 -1.11
N TRP A 235 0.08 9.68 -0.94
CA TRP A 235 -1.19 10.04 -0.34
C TRP A 235 -1.86 11.15 -1.14
N LEU A 236 -3.18 11.23 -0.98
CA LEU A 236 -3.98 12.33 -1.47
C LEU A 236 -4.75 12.90 -0.30
N ARG A 237 -4.86 14.23 -0.26
CA ARG A 237 -5.79 14.92 0.64
C ARG A 237 -6.64 15.88 -0.16
N LEU A 238 -7.86 16.08 0.31
CA LEU A 238 -8.79 17.03 -0.28
C LEU A 238 -9.53 17.73 0.86
N GLU A 239 -10.01 18.94 0.57
CA GLU A 239 -10.80 19.72 1.51
C GLU A 239 -12.22 19.88 0.98
N ILE A 240 -13.19 19.42 1.76
CA ILE A 240 -14.62 19.61 1.52
C ILE A 240 -15.18 20.43 2.68
N PRO A 241 -15.42 21.73 2.50
CA PRO A 241 -16.06 22.55 3.52
C PRO A 241 -17.49 22.06 3.75
N TYR A 242 -17.89 22.00 5.02
CA TYR A 242 -19.28 21.72 5.36
C TYR A 242 -20.11 22.99 5.17
N PRO A 243 -21.28 22.92 4.51
CA PRO A 243 -22.17 24.07 4.40
C PRO A 243 -22.52 24.63 5.78
N LYS A 244 -22.58 25.96 5.91
CA LYS A 244 -23.06 26.60 7.13
C LYS A 244 -24.50 26.17 7.38
N THR A 245 -24.77 25.64 8.58
CA THR A 245 -26.12 25.32 9.07
C THR A 245 -26.93 26.59 9.32
#